data_AF-A0A973L217-F1
#
_entry.id   AF-A0A973L217-F1
#
_cell.length_a   1.000
_cell.length_b   1.000
_cell.length_c   1.000
_cell.angle_alpha   90.00
_cell.angle_beta   90.00
_cell.angle_gamma   90.00
#
_symmetry.space_group_name_H-M   'P 1'
#
loop_
_entity.id
_entity.type
_entity.pdbx_description
1 polymer ?
#
loop_
_entity_poly.entity_id
_entity_poly.type
_entity_poly.pdbx_seq_one_letter_code
_entity_poly.pdbx_strand_id
1 'polypeptide(L)'
;MDDTSGTLDEALDRLHATGPERGGWLTNHAPMTVEALVRHGQAPSVHRWLDLYSNKLEDMPTPYATVTADNWSEALGDPRRIADWTAYFTRELADHPWRQVLAAWWPRLLPGIAGGATHPVIRVGHAVRTLLGETHSAAVRQSAHSPADELATGPRAHELALALGFWAARHAPLPPLDRLP
;
A
#
# COMPACT_ATOMS: atom_id res chain seq x y z
N MET A 1 11.33 -6.49 -16.87
CA MET A 1 12.30 -5.38 -16.99
C MET A 1 12.01 -4.41 -15.86
N ASP A 2 13.05 -3.96 -15.15
CA ASP A 2 12.89 -2.90 -14.15
C ASP A 2 12.58 -1.57 -14.83
N ASP A 3 11.77 -0.74 -14.18
CA ASP A 3 11.44 0.59 -14.66
C ASP A 3 12.66 1.51 -14.54
N THR A 4 13.30 1.79 -15.67
CA THR A 4 14.39 2.77 -15.76
C THR A 4 13.90 4.16 -16.11
N SER A 5 12.60 4.30 -16.45
CA SER A 5 12.00 5.54 -16.92
C SER A 5 11.43 6.41 -15.80
N GLY A 6 11.19 5.84 -14.61
CA GLY A 6 10.56 6.55 -13.47
C GLY A 6 9.04 6.67 -13.57
N THR A 7 8.44 6.20 -14.68
CA THR A 7 6.99 6.28 -14.92
C THR A 7 6.14 5.65 -13.83
N LEU A 8 6.58 4.52 -13.24
CA LEU A 8 5.85 3.90 -12.13
C LEU A 8 5.77 4.84 -10.94
N ASP A 9 6.88 5.50 -10.60
CA ASP A 9 6.97 6.36 -9.42
C ASP A 9 6.12 7.62 -9.62
N GLU A 10 6.19 8.24 -10.81
CA GLU A 10 5.33 9.37 -11.20
C GLU A 10 3.82 8.99 -11.22
N ALA A 11 3.50 7.78 -11.68
CA ALA A 11 2.13 7.27 -11.69
C ALA A 11 1.60 7.01 -10.28
N LEU A 12 2.44 6.47 -9.39
CA LEU A 12 2.11 6.26 -7.98
C LEU A 12 1.84 7.61 -7.29
N ASP A 13 2.71 8.61 -7.45
CA ASP A 13 2.51 9.95 -6.87
C ASP A 13 1.16 10.55 -7.25
N ARG A 14 0.77 10.44 -8.53
CA ARG A 14 -0.55 10.89 -8.99
C ARG A 14 -1.70 10.15 -8.31
N LEU A 15 -1.55 8.85 -8.09
CA LEU A 15 -2.59 8.00 -7.50
C LEU A 15 -2.69 8.15 -5.98
N HIS A 16 -1.62 8.54 -5.30
CA HIS A 16 -1.60 8.74 -3.85
C HIS A 16 -2.48 9.89 -3.37
N ALA A 17 -2.85 10.80 -4.27
CA ALA A 17 -3.88 11.82 -4.01
C ALA A 17 -5.30 11.23 -3.89
N THR A 18 -5.50 9.94 -4.22
CA THR A 18 -6.82 9.31 -4.34
C THR A 18 -7.02 8.14 -3.38
N GLY A 19 -8.27 7.90 -3.04
CA GLY A 19 -8.73 6.83 -2.15
C GLY A 19 -8.38 5.43 -2.65
N PRO A 20 -8.26 4.44 -1.72
CA PRO A 20 -8.07 3.05 -2.08
C PRO A 20 -9.34 2.38 -2.62
N GLU A 21 -10.48 3.09 -2.65
CA GLU A 21 -11.77 2.56 -3.04
C GLU A 21 -12.57 3.57 -3.86
N ARG A 22 -13.63 3.07 -4.51
CA ARG A 22 -14.64 3.84 -5.23
C ARG A 22 -16.02 3.18 -5.12
N GLY A 23 -17.09 3.93 -5.39
CA GLY A 23 -18.44 3.40 -5.59
C GLY A 23 -18.97 2.59 -4.41
N GLY A 24 -18.59 2.96 -3.18
CA GLY A 24 -18.92 2.20 -1.97
C GLY A 24 -18.27 0.83 -1.95
N TRP A 25 -16.97 0.75 -1.62
CA TRP A 25 -16.17 -0.46 -1.36
C TRP A 25 -15.51 -1.17 -2.56
N LEU A 26 -15.64 -0.68 -3.79
CA LEU A 26 -14.88 -1.25 -4.91
C LEU A 26 -13.43 -0.80 -4.83
N THR A 27 -12.48 -1.72 -4.69
CA THR A 27 -11.06 -1.37 -4.61
C THR A 27 -10.59 -0.63 -5.87
N ASN A 28 -9.88 0.47 -5.67
CA ASN A 28 -9.11 1.17 -6.70
C ASN A 28 -7.90 0.31 -7.09
N HIS A 29 -7.93 -0.23 -8.31
CA HIS A 29 -6.89 -1.10 -8.84
C HIS A 29 -5.80 -0.37 -9.64
N ALA A 30 -5.86 0.96 -9.73
CA ALA A 30 -4.94 1.71 -10.56
C ALA A 30 -3.46 1.50 -10.20
N PRO A 31 -3.03 1.48 -8.92
CA PRO A 31 -1.62 1.24 -8.57
C PRO A 31 -1.09 -0.11 -9.09
N MET A 32 -1.89 -1.16 -8.93
CA MET A 32 -1.56 -2.50 -9.43
C MET A 32 -1.58 -2.56 -10.97
N THR A 33 -2.47 -1.81 -11.61
CA THR A 33 -2.57 -1.75 -13.07
C THR A 33 -1.36 -1.03 -13.67
N VAL A 34 -0.91 0.09 -13.09
CA VAL A 34 0.27 0.80 -13.59
C VAL A 34 1.55 -0.02 -13.40
N GLU A 35 1.67 -0.78 -12.29
CA GLU A 35 2.77 -1.76 -12.14
C GLU A 35 2.78 -2.77 -13.28
N ALA A 36 1.63 -3.37 -13.57
CA ALA A 36 1.51 -4.36 -14.62
C ALA A 36 1.89 -3.77 -15.98
N LEU A 37 1.35 -2.60 -16.33
CA LEU A 37 1.68 -1.91 -17.58
C LEU A 37 3.19 -1.66 -17.70
N VAL A 38 3.82 -1.08 -16.68
CA VAL A 38 5.26 -0.80 -16.68
C VAL A 38 6.08 -2.09 -16.83
N ARG A 39 5.76 -3.13 -16.06
CA ARG A 39 6.48 -4.42 -16.12
C ARG A 39 6.38 -5.13 -17.48
N HIS A 40 5.32 -4.86 -18.22
CA HIS A 40 5.07 -5.38 -19.56
C HIS A 40 5.46 -4.40 -20.68
N GLY A 41 6.33 -3.41 -20.40
CA GLY A 41 6.89 -2.51 -21.40
C GLY A 41 5.91 -1.46 -21.93
N GLN A 42 4.81 -1.23 -21.22
CA GLN A 42 3.79 -0.25 -21.58
C GLN A 42 3.91 1.07 -20.80
N ALA A 43 5.09 1.36 -20.24
CA ALA A 43 5.37 2.63 -19.55
C ALA A 43 4.92 3.86 -20.38
N PRO A 44 5.17 3.95 -21.70
CA PRO A 44 4.73 5.12 -22.51
C PRO A 44 3.21 5.35 -22.54
N SER A 45 2.40 4.35 -22.18
CA SER A 45 0.93 4.44 -22.20
C SER A 45 0.33 4.76 -20.83
N VAL A 46 1.11 4.70 -19.74
CA VAL A 46 0.61 4.75 -18.35
C VAL A 46 -0.13 6.05 -18.05
N HIS A 47 0.49 7.20 -18.34
CA HIS A 47 -0.14 8.49 -18.00
C HIS A 47 -1.42 8.74 -18.79
N ARG A 48 -1.43 8.38 -20.09
CA ARG A 48 -2.64 8.45 -20.91
C ARG A 48 -3.74 7.53 -20.38
N TRP A 49 -3.39 6.33 -19.92
CA TRP A 49 -4.34 5.42 -19.30
C TRP A 49 -4.89 5.99 -17.99
N LEU A 50 -4.04 6.59 -17.16
CA LEU A 50 -4.43 7.25 -15.91
C LEU A 50 -5.39 8.42 -16.16
N ASP A 51 -5.14 9.23 -17.18
CA ASP A 51 -6.03 10.36 -17.53
C ASP A 51 -7.46 9.86 -17.82
N LEU A 52 -7.57 8.74 -18.55
CA LEU A 52 -8.86 8.10 -18.86
C LEU A 52 -9.48 7.41 -17.64
N TYR A 53 -8.66 6.85 -16.75
CA TYR A 53 -9.10 6.17 -15.54
C TYR A 53 -9.54 7.13 -14.43
N SER A 54 -9.03 8.37 -14.44
CA SER A 54 -9.22 9.37 -13.38
C SER A 54 -10.68 9.60 -12.97
N ASN A 55 -11.61 9.51 -13.91
CA ASN A 55 -13.07 9.63 -13.66
C ASN A 55 -13.64 8.53 -12.74
N LYS A 56 -12.88 7.47 -12.44
CA LYS A 56 -13.25 6.40 -11.51
C LYS A 56 -12.62 6.57 -10.12
N LEU A 57 -11.69 7.51 -9.98
CA LEU A 57 -10.98 7.74 -8.72
C LEU A 57 -11.85 8.61 -7.81
N GLU A 58 -11.79 8.32 -6.53
CA GLU A 58 -12.43 9.10 -5.48
C GLU A 58 -11.33 9.68 -4.57
N ASP A 59 -11.64 10.78 -3.89
CA ASP A 59 -10.67 11.43 -3.02
C ASP A 59 -10.30 10.56 -1.81
N MET A 60 -9.09 10.77 -1.27
CA MET A 60 -8.75 10.21 0.03
C MET A 60 -9.70 10.75 1.11
N PRO A 61 -10.17 9.91 2.05
CA PRO A 61 -10.97 10.39 3.18
C PRO A 61 -10.13 11.35 4.03
N THR A 62 -10.77 12.36 4.62
CA THR A 62 -10.10 13.28 5.53
C THR A 62 -9.72 12.57 6.84
N PRO A 63 -8.46 12.65 7.31
CA PRO A 63 -8.08 12.14 8.62
C PRO A 63 -8.83 12.89 9.72
N TYR A 64 -9.27 12.19 10.76
CA TYR A 64 -10.04 12.81 11.84
C TYR A 64 -9.62 12.39 13.25
N ALA A 65 -8.80 11.36 13.40
CA ALA A 65 -8.28 10.95 14.69
C ALA A 65 -6.95 10.25 14.51
N THR A 66 -5.88 10.78 15.11
CA THR A 66 -4.54 10.22 14.97
C THR A 66 -4.43 8.80 15.53
N VAL A 67 -3.86 7.89 14.73
CA VAL A 67 -3.40 6.57 15.18
C VAL A 67 -1.98 6.68 15.72
N THR A 68 -1.70 6.02 16.83
CA THR A 68 -0.47 6.06 17.62
C THR A 68 -0.10 4.66 18.13
N ALA A 69 1.11 4.49 18.65
CA ALA A 69 1.55 3.23 19.25
C ALA A 69 0.70 2.80 20.47
N ASP A 70 0.03 3.74 21.13
CA ASP A 70 -0.77 3.46 22.33
C ASP A 70 -2.23 3.11 22.00
N ASN A 71 -2.76 3.55 20.85
CA ASN A 71 -4.19 3.42 20.52
C ASN A 71 -4.48 2.63 19.23
N TRP A 72 -3.46 2.05 18.59
CA TRP A 72 -3.64 1.39 17.28
C TRP A 72 -4.61 0.22 17.33
N SER A 73 -4.66 -0.52 18.44
CA SER A 73 -5.52 -1.69 18.59
C SER A 73 -7.00 -1.31 18.54
N GLU A 74 -7.37 -0.18 19.15
CA GLU A 74 -8.72 0.39 19.13
C GLU A 74 -9.10 0.98 17.77
N ALA A 75 -8.11 1.34 16.96
CA ALA A 75 -8.30 1.93 15.63
C ALA A 75 -8.53 0.89 14.53
N LEU A 76 -8.23 -0.39 14.78
CA LEU A 76 -8.30 -1.44 13.76
C LEU A 76 -9.73 -1.68 13.30
N GLY A 77 -9.90 -1.82 12.00
CA GLY A 77 -11.18 -2.16 11.40
C GLY A 77 -12.18 -1.01 11.32
N ASP A 78 -11.78 0.24 11.58
CA ASP A 78 -12.61 1.42 11.30
C ASP A 78 -12.34 1.96 9.89
N PRO A 79 -13.30 1.78 8.94
CA PRO A 79 -13.18 2.25 7.56
C PRO A 79 -12.85 3.72 7.38
N ARG A 80 -13.29 4.55 8.32
CA ARG A 80 -13.15 6.00 8.20
C ARG A 80 -11.71 6.42 8.45
N ARG A 81 -10.93 5.60 9.15
CA ARG A 81 -9.55 5.90 9.56
C ARG A 81 -8.50 5.51 8.53
N ILE A 82 -8.87 5.26 7.27
CA ILE A 82 -7.92 4.93 6.20
C ILE A 82 -6.78 5.96 6.14
N ALA A 83 -7.10 7.26 6.11
CA ALA A 83 -6.08 8.30 6.05
C ALA A 83 -5.26 8.41 7.35
N ASP A 84 -5.88 8.22 8.52
CA ASP A 84 -5.16 8.21 9.80
C ASP A 84 -4.16 7.05 9.88
N TRP A 85 -4.55 5.87 9.40
CA TRP A 85 -3.70 4.69 9.29
C TRP A 85 -2.58 4.89 8.26
N THR A 86 -2.86 5.48 7.09
CA THR A 86 -1.82 5.84 6.11
C THR A 86 -0.80 6.79 6.72
N ALA A 87 -1.23 7.80 7.47
CA ALA A 87 -0.35 8.73 8.15
C ALA A 87 0.51 8.02 9.22
N TYR A 88 -0.07 7.06 9.95
CA TYR A 88 0.68 6.23 10.90
C TYR A 88 1.79 5.44 10.19
N PHE A 89 1.47 4.67 9.16
CA PHE A 89 2.48 3.87 8.45
C PHE A 89 3.50 4.71 7.69
N THR A 90 3.13 5.91 7.24
CA THR A 90 4.09 6.85 6.64
C THR A 90 5.17 7.24 7.64
N ARG A 91 4.81 7.48 8.91
CA ARG A 91 5.80 7.75 9.99
C ARG A 91 6.63 6.52 10.30
N GLU A 92 6.00 5.36 10.46
CA GLU A 92 6.71 4.11 10.75
C GLU A 92 7.76 3.78 9.67
N LEU A 93 7.43 3.99 8.39
CA LEU A 93 8.34 3.73 7.27
C LEU A 93 9.43 4.81 7.12
N ALA A 94 9.23 6.01 7.66
CA ALA A 94 10.26 7.03 7.72
C ALA A 94 11.30 6.73 8.81
N ASP A 95 10.88 6.09 9.90
CA ASP A 95 11.73 5.82 11.07
C ASP A 95 12.34 4.40 11.05
N HIS A 96 11.75 3.45 10.32
CA HIS A 96 12.14 2.05 10.33
C HIS A 96 12.20 1.42 8.92
N PRO A 97 13.14 0.46 8.68
CA PRO A 97 13.18 -0.25 7.41
C PRO A 97 11.85 -0.96 7.11
N TRP A 98 11.41 -0.87 5.86
CA TRP A 98 10.08 -1.35 5.46
C TRP A 98 9.83 -2.83 5.78
N ARG A 99 10.89 -3.66 5.73
CA ARG A 99 10.81 -5.08 6.08
C ARG A 99 10.50 -5.29 7.55
N GLN A 100 11.05 -4.44 8.43
CA GLN A 100 10.79 -4.49 9.86
C GLN A 100 9.36 -4.06 10.17
N VAL A 101 8.90 -2.96 9.55
CA VAL A 101 7.50 -2.52 9.66
C VAL A 101 6.55 -3.61 9.18
N LEU A 102 6.79 -4.18 8.00
CA LEU A 102 5.98 -5.28 7.48
C LEU A 102 6.00 -6.48 8.43
N ALA A 103 7.18 -6.94 8.86
CA ALA A 103 7.36 -8.07 9.78
C ALA A 103 6.60 -7.89 11.10
N ALA A 104 6.58 -6.68 11.63
CA ALA A 104 5.85 -6.35 12.84
C ALA A 104 4.32 -6.37 12.62
N TRP A 105 3.84 -5.89 11.46
CA TRP A 105 2.43 -5.65 11.23
C TRP A 105 1.66 -6.79 10.55
N TRP A 106 2.28 -7.58 9.68
CA TRP A 106 1.56 -8.67 8.99
C TRP A 106 0.90 -9.67 9.97
N PRO A 107 1.50 -10.07 11.12
CA PRO A 107 0.82 -10.99 12.05
C PRO A 107 -0.36 -10.34 12.76
N ARG A 108 -0.33 -9.02 12.96
CA ARG A 108 -1.41 -8.25 13.59
C ARG A 108 -2.60 -8.08 12.66
N LEU A 109 -2.34 -7.97 11.35
CA LEU A 109 -3.35 -7.75 10.33
C LEU A 109 -3.92 -9.05 9.75
N LEU A 110 -3.16 -10.14 9.82
CA LEU A 110 -3.54 -11.44 9.28
C LEU A 110 -4.90 -11.96 9.77
N PRO A 111 -5.29 -11.84 11.05
CA PRO A 111 -6.60 -12.28 11.51
C PRO A 111 -7.76 -11.66 10.73
N GLY A 112 -7.60 -10.41 10.26
CA GLY A 112 -8.59 -9.67 9.48
C GLY A 112 -8.36 -9.69 7.96
N ILE A 113 -7.61 -10.64 7.42
CA ILE A 113 -7.24 -10.73 5.99
C ILE A 113 -8.45 -10.75 5.04
N ALA A 114 -9.60 -11.26 5.47
CA ALA A 114 -10.82 -11.29 4.65
C ALA A 114 -11.43 -9.90 4.42
N GLY A 115 -11.09 -8.93 5.27
CA GLY A 115 -11.52 -7.54 5.17
C GLY A 115 -11.22 -6.92 3.81
N GLY A 116 -12.18 -6.15 3.27
CA GLY A 116 -12.05 -5.58 1.92
C GLY A 116 -11.94 -6.65 0.82
N ALA A 117 -12.55 -7.82 1.03
CA ALA A 117 -12.50 -8.96 0.10
C ALA A 117 -11.06 -9.31 -0.32
N THR A 118 -10.13 -9.37 0.65
CA THR A 118 -8.69 -9.66 0.50
C THR A 118 -7.88 -8.68 -0.36
N HIS A 119 -8.50 -7.63 -0.91
CA HIS A 119 -7.82 -6.64 -1.73
C HIS A 119 -6.72 -5.86 -0.99
N PRO A 120 -6.85 -5.53 0.32
CA PRO A 120 -5.78 -4.84 1.02
C PRO A 120 -4.47 -5.63 1.05
N VAL A 121 -4.52 -6.94 1.34
CA VAL A 121 -3.30 -7.77 1.34
C VAL A 121 -2.74 -7.97 -0.07
N ILE A 122 -3.58 -8.00 -1.10
CA ILE A 122 -3.15 -8.01 -2.50
C ILE A 122 -2.38 -6.71 -2.83
N ARG A 123 -2.89 -5.56 -2.39
CA ARG A 123 -2.25 -4.25 -2.57
C ARG A 123 -0.90 -4.18 -1.82
N VAL A 124 -0.81 -4.76 -0.62
CA VAL A 124 0.46 -4.89 0.10
C VAL A 124 1.44 -5.77 -0.70
N GLY A 125 0.99 -6.90 -1.23
CA GLY A 125 1.82 -7.78 -2.06
C GLY A 125 2.35 -7.06 -3.31
N HIS A 126 1.53 -6.22 -3.94
CA HIS A 126 1.95 -5.33 -5.02
C HIS A 126 3.04 -4.34 -4.56
N ALA A 127 2.83 -3.59 -3.48
CA ALA A 127 3.80 -2.63 -2.96
C ALA A 127 5.14 -3.29 -2.58
N VAL A 128 5.10 -4.48 -1.97
CA VAL A 128 6.31 -5.25 -1.64
C VAL A 128 7.05 -5.67 -2.92
N ARG A 129 6.36 -6.07 -3.98
CA ARG A 129 7.01 -6.40 -5.26
C ARG A 129 7.70 -5.19 -5.89
N THR A 130 7.15 -3.99 -5.80
CA THR A 130 7.78 -2.78 -6.39
C THR A 130 9.04 -2.39 -5.62
N LEU A 131 9.03 -2.49 -4.29
CA LEU A 131 10.18 -2.27 -3.41
C LEU A 131 11.30 -3.30 -3.65
N LEU A 132 10.95 -4.58 -3.86
CA LEU A 132 11.94 -5.61 -4.18
C LEU A 132 12.60 -5.37 -5.55
N GLY A 133 11.84 -4.90 -6.55
CA GLY A 133 12.40 -4.54 -7.86
C GLY A 133 13.36 -3.35 -7.78
N GLU A 134 13.02 -2.33 -6.99
CA GLU A 134 13.92 -1.19 -6.72
C GLU A 134 15.23 -1.63 -6.08
N THR A 135 15.13 -2.48 -5.04
CA THR A 135 16.29 -3.06 -4.35
C THR A 135 17.21 -3.80 -5.31
N HIS A 136 16.64 -4.60 -6.23
CA HIS A 136 17.42 -5.33 -7.22
C HIS A 136 18.16 -4.38 -8.17
N SER A 137 17.44 -3.39 -8.69
CA SER A 137 17.99 -2.29 -9.49
C SER A 137 19.13 -1.53 -8.77
N ALA A 138 18.99 -1.25 -7.48
CA ALA A 138 20.00 -0.57 -6.68
C ALA A 138 21.22 -1.45 -6.39
N ALA A 139 21.03 -2.74 -6.08
CA ALA A 139 22.10 -3.69 -5.85
C ALA A 139 22.99 -3.89 -7.09
N VAL A 140 22.40 -3.86 -8.30
CA VAL A 140 23.15 -3.87 -9.58
C VAL A 140 24.02 -2.61 -9.73
N ARG A 141 23.67 -1.49 -9.08
CA ARG A 141 24.36 -0.19 -9.18
C ARG A 141 25.49 0.03 -8.15
N GLN A 142 25.84 -0.99 -7.36
CA GLN A 142 26.89 -1.01 -6.31
C GLN A 142 26.53 -0.28 -5.00
N SER A 143 26.35 -1.06 -3.93
CA SER A 143 26.40 -0.61 -2.53
C SER A 143 26.89 -1.76 -1.65
N ALA A 144 27.75 -1.45 -0.66
CA ALA A 144 28.35 -2.39 0.29
C ALA A 144 27.46 -2.64 1.54
N HIS A 145 26.31 -1.98 1.64
CA HIS A 145 25.31 -2.24 2.67
C HIS A 145 24.21 -3.15 2.12
N SER A 146 23.63 -3.99 2.99
CA SER A 146 22.48 -4.80 2.61
C SER A 146 21.32 -3.84 2.30
N PRO A 147 20.78 -3.81 1.06
CA PRO A 147 19.66 -2.92 0.73
C PRO A 147 18.37 -3.28 1.48
N ALA A 148 18.39 -4.35 2.28
CA ALA A 148 17.33 -4.71 3.21
C ALA A 148 17.26 -3.81 4.46
N ASP A 149 18.35 -3.11 4.80
CA ASP A 149 18.45 -2.27 6.01
C ASP A 149 18.28 -0.77 5.71
N GLU A 150 18.18 -0.39 4.43
CA GLU A 150 17.92 0.99 4.02
C GLU A 150 16.44 1.36 4.25
N LEU A 151 16.22 2.60 4.70
CA LEU A 151 14.88 3.18 4.78
C LEU A 151 14.33 3.29 3.37
N ALA A 152 13.18 2.66 3.11
CA ALA A 152 12.50 2.85 1.85
C ALA A 152 11.87 4.25 1.85
N THR A 153 12.25 5.08 0.89
CA THR A 153 11.70 6.43 0.71
C THR A 153 11.06 6.56 -0.66
N GLY A 154 10.23 7.59 -0.84
CA GLY A 154 9.62 7.90 -2.14
C GLY A 154 8.34 7.11 -2.42
N PRO A 155 7.88 7.12 -3.69
CA PRO A 155 6.50 6.72 -4.01
C PRO A 155 6.20 5.26 -3.70
N ARG A 156 7.18 4.35 -3.88
CA ARG A 156 6.97 2.92 -3.58
C ARG A 156 6.82 2.64 -2.08
N ALA A 157 7.55 3.37 -1.25
CA ALA A 157 7.40 3.30 0.20
C ALA A 157 6.05 3.88 0.65
N HIS A 158 5.64 5.00 0.05
CA HIS A 158 4.32 5.59 0.33
C HIS A 158 3.17 4.67 -0.10
N GLU A 159 3.30 3.96 -1.22
CA GLU A 159 2.34 2.94 -1.64
C GLU A 159 2.23 1.80 -0.62
N LEU A 160 3.34 1.39 0.02
CA LEU A 160 3.29 0.43 1.12
C LEU A 160 2.55 1.00 2.34
N ALA A 161 2.75 2.28 2.69
CA ALA A 161 2.00 2.93 3.77
C ALA A 161 0.49 2.96 3.49
N LEU A 162 0.09 3.31 2.27
CA LEU A 162 -1.30 3.29 1.83
C LEU A 162 -1.88 1.89 1.88
N ALA A 163 -1.14 0.88 1.41
CA ALA A 163 -1.60 -0.50 1.38
C ALA A 163 -1.77 -1.09 2.79
N LEU A 164 -0.81 -0.86 3.69
CA LEU A 164 -0.91 -1.27 5.10
C LEU A 164 -2.04 -0.52 5.81
N GLY A 165 -2.19 0.79 5.55
CA GLY A 165 -3.25 1.57 6.15
C GLY A 165 -4.65 1.15 5.69
N PHE A 166 -4.77 0.77 4.41
CA PHE A 166 -6.00 0.19 3.88
C PHE A 166 -6.33 -1.15 4.55
N TRP A 167 -5.32 -2.02 4.77
CA TRP A 167 -5.53 -3.30 5.46
C TRP A 167 -5.93 -3.09 6.92
N ALA A 168 -5.28 -2.16 7.62
CA ALA A 168 -5.62 -1.84 9.01
C ALA A 168 -7.04 -1.29 9.16
N ALA A 169 -7.48 -0.40 8.26
CA ALA A 169 -8.83 0.17 8.28
C ALA A 169 -9.92 -0.81 7.82
N ARG A 170 -9.59 -1.79 6.97
CA ARG A 170 -10.51 -2.85 6.55
C ARG A 170 -10.43 -4.11 7.41
N HIS A 171 -9.53 -4.16 8.37
CA HIS A 171 -9.27 -5.33 9.21
C HIS A 171 -10.58 -5.84 9.83
N ALA A 172 -11.00 -7.04 9.41
CA ALA A 172 -12.24 -7.65 9.86
C ALA A 172 -11.99 -9.13 10.19
N PRO A 173 -11.77 -9.49 11.46
CA PRO A 173 -11.56 -10.88 11.84
C PRO A 173 -12.84 -11.68 11.66
N LEU A 174 -12.69 -12.98 11.36
CA LEU A 174 -13.82 -13.89 11.38
C LEU A 174 -14.42 -13.96 12.79
N PRO A 175 -15.75 -14.11 12.93
CA PRO A 175 -16.35 -14.38 14.22
C PRO A 175 -15.76 -15.67 14.82
N PRO A 176 -15.80 -15.82 16.16
CA PRO A 176 -15.44 -17.07 16.81
C PRO A 176 -16.17 -18.24 16.15
N LEU A 177 -15.47 -19.36 15.98
CA LEU A 177 -16.07 -20.58 15.45
C LEU A 177 -16.99 -21.19 16.50
N ASP A 178 -18.29 -21.13 16.26
CA ASP A 178 -19.27 -21.86 17.06
C ASP A 178 -19.53 -23.25 16.44
N ARG A 179 -19.60 -24.28 17.28
CA ARG A 179 -20.05 -25.59 16.84
C ARG A 179 -21.55 -25.53 16.57
N LEU A 180 -21.97 -25.92 15.37
CA LEU A 180 -23.38 -26.13 15.07
C LEU A 180 -23.93 -27.30 15.92
N PRO A 181 -25.20 -27.23 16.37
CA PRO A 181 -25.84 -28.26 17.19
C PRO A 181 -25.97 -29.60 16.49
#